data_AF-A0A3D3R804-F1
#
_entry.id   AF-A0A3D3R804-F1
#
_cell.length_a   1.000
_cell.length_b   1.000
_cell.length_c   1.000
_cell.angle_alpha   90.00
_cell.angle_beta   90.00
_cell.angle_gamma   90.00
#
_symmetry.space_group_name_H-M   'P 1'
#
loop_
_entity.id
_entity.type
_entity.pdbx_description
1 polymer ?
#
loop_
_entity_poly.entity_id
_entity_poly.type
_entity_poly.pdbx_seq_one_letter_code
_entity_poly.pdbx_strand_id
1 'polypeptide(L)'
;MFTGIVLALVAIILIAKSKLVASGNITITVNEQKKIEVPAGGKLLNALAENQIFVSSACGGGGTCAQCEVKVLQGGGDILPTERSHFNNREVREGCRLSCQVPVKTDMDIEVPPEVFETKKWVCKVRSNDNVATFIKELVLELPEGEDVAFKAGGFIQIEAPPHHLKYSEFDIPEEYKEDWDK
;
A
#
# COMPACT_ATOMS: atom_id res chain seq x y z
N MET A 1 14.77 -42.77 -21.67
CA MET A 1 13.60 -43.35 -20.98
C MET A 1 13.28 -42.59 -19.69
N PHE A 2 14.20 -42.53 -18.72
CA PHE A 2 14.00 -41.77 -17.46
C PHE A 2 13.62 -40.30 -17.66
N THR A 3 14.36 -39.57 -18.50
CA THR A 3 14.08 -38.16 -18.84
C THR A 3 12.72 -37.94 -19.49
N GLY A 4 12.27 -38.89 -20.32
CA GLY A 4 10.96 -38.80 -20.98
C GLY A 4 9.80 -38.97 -19.99
N ILE A 5 9.95 -39.87 -19.02
CA ILE A 5 8.95 -40.07 -17.95
C ILE A 5 8.87 -38.81 -17.07
N VAL A 6 10.00 -38.21 -16.71
CA VAL A 6 10.03 -36.96 -15.92
C VAL A 6 9.37 -35.82 -16.68
N LEU A 7 9.68 -35.63 -17.97
CA LEU A 7 9.05 -34.58 -18.78
C LEU A 7 7.53 -34.79 -18.94
N ALA A 8 7.09 -36.04 -19.13
CA ALA A 8 5.67 -36.36 -19.20
C ALA A 8 4.95 -36.05 -17.88
N LEU A 9 5.56 -36.38 -16.73
CA LEU A 9 4.99 -36.11 -15.42
C LEU A 9 4.90 -34.59 -15.13
N VAL A 10 5.95 -33.84 -15.48
CA VAL A 10 5.95 -32.37 -15.39
C VAL A 10 4.88 -31.76 -16.29
N ALA A 11 4.71 -32.26 -17.52
CA ALA A 11 3.68 -31.78 -18.43
C ALA A 11 2.26 -32.03 -17.87
N ILE A 12 2.01 -33.21 -17.30
CA ILE A 12 0.72 -33.52 -16.65
C ILE A 12 0.46 -32.56 -15.48
N ILE A 13 1.47 -32.30 -14.64
CA ILE A 13 1.35 -31.37 -13.50
C ILE A 13 1.06 -29.94 -14.00
N LEU A 14 1.72 -29.48 -15.05
CA LEU A 14 1.49 -28.14 -15.61
C LEU A 14 0.09 -28.01 -16.23
N ILE A 15 -0.41 -29.02 -16.93
CA ILE A 15 -1.77 -29.05 -17.49
C ILE A 15 -2.82 -29.08 -16.37
N ALA A 16 -2.60 -29.87 -15.32
CA ALA A 16 -3.47 -29.89 -14.16
C ALA A 16 -3.49 -28.52 -13.47
N LYS A 17 -2.32 -27.90 -13.27
CA LYS A 17 -2.20 -26.56 -12.67
C LYS A 17 -2.93 -25.50 -13.49
N SER A 18 -2.77 -25.48 -14.83
CA SER A 18 -3.40 -24.47 -15.68
C SER A 18 -4.92 -24.57 -15.76
N LYS A 19 -5.49 -25.75 -15.46
CA LYS A 19 -6.95 -25.94 -15.41
C LYS A 19 -7.55 -25.79 -14.02
N LEU A 20 -6.81 -26.11 -12.96
CA LEU A 20 -7.31 -26.14 -11.59
C LEU A 20 -7.00 -24.88 -10.78
N VAL A 21 -6.02 -24.08 -11.19
CA VAL A 21 -5.71 -22.79 -10.58
C VAL A 21 -6.36 -21.69 -11.41
N ALA A 22 -7.09 -20.79 -10.75
CA ALA A 22 -7.65 -19.60 -11.38
C ALA A 22 -6.50 -18.75 -11.97
N SER A 23 -6.25 -18.92 -13.26
CA SER A 23 -5.34 -18.11 -14.04
C SER A 23 -6.19 -17.27 -14.99
N GLY A 24 -6.54 -16.07 -14.53
CA GLY A 24 -7.39 -15.12 -15.24
C GLY A 24 -7.41 -13.77 -14.53
N ASN A 25 -8.10 -12.80 -15.14
CA ASN A 25 -8.41 -11.54 -14.47
C ASN A 25 -9.54 -11.77 -13.46
N ILE A 26 -9.40 -11.13 -12.31
CA ILE A 26 -10.38 -11.07 -11.24
C ILE A 26 -10.97 -9.67 -11.25
N THR A 27 -12.27 -9.60 -11.04
CA THR A 27 -12.97 -8.32 -10.89
C THR A 27 -13.07 -7.97 -9.41
N ILE A 28 -12.58 -6.80 -9.04
CA ILE A 28 -12.77 -6.22 -7.71
C ILE A 28 -13.74 -5.04 -7.84
N THR A 29 -14.87 -5.10 -7.13
CA THR A 29 -15.79 -3.96 -7.03
C THR A 29 -15.46 -3.16 -5.77
N VAL A 30 -15.14 -1.87 -5.94
CA VAL A 30 -14.80 -0.95 -4.85
C VAL A 30 -15.93 0.04 -4.65
N ASN A 31 -16.49 0.10 -3.44
CA ASN A 31 -17.58 0.99 -3.02
C ASN A 31 -18.81 0.93 -3.94
N GLU A 32 -19.09 -0.22 -4.57
CA GLU A 32 -20.17 -0.40 -5.58
C GLU A 32 -20.10 0.54 -6.80
N GLN A 33 -19.03 1.34 -6.93
CA GLN A 33 -18.91 2.42 -7.90
C GLN A 33 -17.85 2.12 -8.95
N LYS A 34 -16.70 1.57 -8.55
CA LYS A 34 -15.55 1.34 -9.43
C LYS A 34 -15.27 -0.15 -9.52
N LYS A 35 -15.20 -0.68 -10.74
CA LYS A 35 -14.75 -2.05 -11.01
C LYS A 35 -13.34 -2.00 -11.57
N ILE A 36 -12.44 -2.79 -10.99
CA ILE A 36 -11.07 -2.94 -11.47
C ILE A 36 -10.83 -4.39 -11.84
N GLU A 37 -10.14 -4.61 -12.95
CA GLU A 37 -9.69 -5.94 -13.37
C GLU A 37 -8.22 -6.09 -13.03
N VAL A 38 -7.89 -7.11 -12.25
CA VAL A 38 -6.52 -7.39 -11.83
C VAL A 38 -6.16 -8.85 -12.06
N PRO A 39 -4.91 -9.17 -12.40
CA PRO A 39 -4.50 -10.56 -12.55
C PRO A 39 -4.66 -11.32 -11.24
N ALA A 40 -5.17 -12.56 -11.31
CA ALA A 40 -5.27 -13.42 -10.15
C ALA A 40 -3.90 -13.67 -9.50
N GLY A 41 -3.85 -13.50 -8.18
CA GLY A 41 -2.63 -13.58 -7.39
C GLY A 41 -2.28 -12.27 -6.69
N GLY A 42 -1.20 -12.29 -5.92
CA GLY A 42 -0.74 -11.12 -5.18
C GLY A 42 -1.61 -10.76 -3.97
N LYS A 43 -1.48 -9.51 -3.53
CA LYS A 43 -2.14 -8.93 -2.36
C LYS A 43 -3.04 -7.78 -2.78
N LEU A 44 -4.15 -7.60 -2.07
CA LEU A 44 -5.14 -6.57 -2.39
C LEU A 44 -4.55 -5.15 -2.36
N LEU A 45 -3.65 -4.86 -1.41
CA LEU A 45 -2.96 -3.56 -1.34
C LEU A 45 -2.29 -3.17 -2.67
N ASN A 46 -1.58 -4.10 -3.30
CA ASN A 46 -0.86 -3.83 -4.54
C ASN A 46 -1.83 -3.68 -5.71
N ALA A 47 -2.85 -4.53 -5.77
CA ALA A 47 -3.91 -4.46 -6.78
C ALA A 47 -4.65 -3.10 -6.77
N LEU A 48 -4.90 -2.56 -5.57
CA LEU A 48 -5.50 -1.24 -5.39
C LEU A 48 -4.54 -0.11 -5.81
N ALA A 49 -3.28 -0.17 -5.39
CA ALA A 49 -2.26 0.82 -5.76
C ALA A 49 -2.03 0.90 -7.27
N GLU A 50 -1.97 -0.24 -7.97
CA GLU A 50 -1.83 -0.29 -9.43
C GLU A 50 -3.02 0.37 -10.16
N ASN A 51 -4.20 0.36 -9.54
CA ASN A 51 -5.42 0.98 -10.06
C ASN A 51 -5.69 2.40 -9.51
N GLN A 52 -4.65 3.05 -8.98
CA GLN A 52 -4.70 4.41 -8.42
C GLN A 52 -5.66 4.54 -7.23
N ILE A 53 -5.76 3.50 -6.40
CA ILE A 53 -6.51 3.50 -5.13
C ILE A 53 -5.50 3.29 -4.00
N PHE A 54 -5.11 4.38 -3.33
CA PHE A 54 -3.98 4.38 -2.41
C PHE A 54 -4.39 4.26 -0.95
N VAL A 55 -4.61 3.03 -0.49
CA VAL A 55 -4.88 2.77 0.93
C VAL A 55 -3.59 3.02 1.74
N SER A 56 -3.72 3.71 2.88
CA SER A 56 -2.58 4.02 3.75
C SER A 56 -1.81 2.75 4.17
N SER A 57 -0.49 2.77 4.06
CA SER A 57 0.35 1.62 4.44
C SER A 57 1.75 2.06 4.86
N ALA A 58 1.92 2.40 6.14
CA ALA A 58 3.24 2.76 6.68
C ALA A 58 4.23 1.58 6.75
N CYS A 59 3.76 0.34 6.86
CA CYS A 59 4.63 -0.84 7.04
C CYS A 59 5.05 -1.54 5.73
N GLY A 60 4.68 -1.02 4.56
CA GLY A 60 5.01 -1.65 3.27
C GLY A 60 4.40 -3.04 3.05
N GLY A 61 3.30 -3.35 3.76
CA GLY A 61 2.57 -4.61 3.61
C GLY A 61 2.96 -5.73 4.59
N GLY A 62 3.70 -5.42 5.65
CA GLY A 62 4.04 -6.38 6.71
C GLY A 62 2.88 -6.78 7.64
N GLY A 63 1.71 -6.14 7.55
CA GLY A 63 0.55 -6.46 8.41
C GLY A 63 0.70 -6.00 9.86
N THR A 64 1.61 -5.07 10.15
CA THR A 64 1.92 -4.64 11.52
C THR A 64 1.36 -3.26 11.88
N CYS A 65 1.18 -2.36 10.91
CA CYS A 65 0.71 -0.98 11.18
C CYS A 65 -0.82 -0.82 11.25
N ALA A 66 -1.59 -1.81 10.80
CA ALA A 66 -3.06 -1.78 10.70
C ALA A 66 -3.69 -0.65 9.86
N GLN A 67 -2.91 0.24 9.24
CA GLN A 67 -3.44 1.39 8.48
C GLN A 67 -4.09 1.01 7.14
N CYS A 68 -3.75 -0.17 6.61
CA CYS A 68 -4.27 -0.64 5.32
C CYS A 68 -5.64 -1.33 5.45
N GLU A 69 -6.45 -0.86 6.40
CA GLU A 69 -7.76 -1.41 6.71
C GLU A 69 -8.71 -1.21 5.54
N VAL A 70 -9.40 -2.28 5.18
CA VAL A 70 -10.47 -2.31 4.20
C VAL A 70 -11.56 -3.24 4.70
N LYS A 71 -12.78 -3.06 4.20
CA LYS A 71 -13.89 -3.94 4.54
C LYS A 71 -14.22 -4.81 3.34
N VAL A 72 -14.15 -6.12 3.50
CA VAL A 72 -14.42 -7.10 2.44
C VAL A 72 -15.85 -7.60 2.64
N LEU A 73 -16.75 -7.26 1.71
CA LEU A 73 -18.15 -7.66 1.73
C LEU A 73 -18.34 -9.07 1.15
N GLN A 74 -17.58 -9.38 0.09
CA GLN A 74 -17.63 -10.67 -0.60
C GLN A 74 -16.23 -11.06 -1.09
N GLY A 75 -15.89 -12.35 -1.02
CA GLY A 75 -14.58 -12.86 -1.45
C GLY A 75 -13.50 -12.69 -0.38
N GLY A 76 -12.22 -12.65 -0.79
CA GLY A 76 -11.07 -12.39 0.11
C GLY A 76 -10.67 -13.50 1.09
N GLY A 77 -11.50 -14.53 1.26
CA GLY A 77 -11.23 -15.70 2.11
C GLY A 77 -11.26 -15.40 3.62
N ASP A 78 -10.78 -16.33 4.44
CA ASP A 78 -10.83 -16.21 5.89
C ASP A 78 -9.77 -15.26 6.45
N ILE A 79 -10.04 -14.67 7.63
CA ILE A 79 -9.11 -13.79 8.34
C ILE A 79 -7.84 -14.55 8.74
N LEU A 80 -6.68 -13.98 8.41
CA LEU A 80 -5.40 -14.58 8.75
C LEU A 80 -5.02 -14.24 10.21
N PRO A 81 -4.26 -15.11 10.91
CA PRO A 81 -3.77 -14.82 12.25
C PRO A 81 -2.96 -13.52 12.36
N THR A 82 -2.28 -13.13 11.28
CA THR A 82 -1.51 -11.88 11.18
C THR A 82 -2.38 -10.63 11.24
N GLU A 83 -3.64 -10.73 10.85
CA GLU A 83 -4.61 -9.64 10.85
C GLU A 83 -5.47 -9.67 12.13
N ARG A 84 -5.71 -10.86 12.67
CA ARG A 84 -6.69 -11.08 13.76
C ARG A 84 -6.40 -10.30 15.03
N SER A 85 -5.13 -10.02 15.33
CA SER A 85 -4.75 -9.23 16.51
C SER A 85 -5.16 -7.76 16.44
N HIS A 86 -5.43 -7.25 15.24
CA HIS A 86 -5.76 -5.83 15.02
C HIS A 86 -7.26 -5.54 15.07
N PHE A 87 -8.09 -6.59 15.01
CA PHE A 87 -9.55 -6.44 14.94
C PHE A 87 -10.26 -7.20 16.05
N ASN A 88 -11.31 -6.58 16.58
CA ASN A 88 -12.22 -7.24 17.51
C ASN A 88 -13.22 -8.16 16.77
N ASN A 89 -13.94 -9.00 17.51
CA ASN A 89 -14.86 -9.97 16.90
C ASN A 89 -16.01 -9.34 16.12
N ARG A 90 -16.39 -8.09 16.41
CA ARG A 90 -17.43 -7.37 15.68
C ARG A 90 -16.89 -6.88 14.33
N GLU A 91 -15.73 -6.24 14.32
CA GLU A 91 -15.04 -5.77 13.09
C GLU A 91 -14.78 -6.94 12.13
N VAL A 92 -14.32 -8.09 12.65
CA VAL A 92 -14.12 -9.29 11.84
C VAL A 92 -15.42 -9.79 11.21
N ARG A 93 -16.56 -9.70 11.91
CA ARG A 93 -17.88 -10.06 11.36
C ARG A 93 -18.40 -9.05 10.36
N GLU A 94 -18.04 -7.78 10.51
CA GLU A 94 -18.36 -6.71 9.57
C GLU A 94 -17.45 -6.76 8.33
N GLY A 95 -16.43 -7.62 8.31
CA GLY A 95 -15.56 -7.86 7.16
C GLY A 95 -14.27 -7.02 7.18
N CYS A 96 -13.90 -6.41 8.31
CA CYS A 96 -12.64 -5.66 8.41
C CYS A 96 -11.42 -6.57 8.22
N ARG A 97 -10.54 -6.16 7.31
CA ARG A 97 -9.34 -6.89 6.88
C ARG A 97 -8.20 -5.94 6.59
N LEU A 98 -6.98 -6.45 6.59
CA LEU A 98 -5.81 -5.71 6.12
C LEU A 98 -5.58 -6.01 4.65
N SER A 99 -5.78 -5.03 3.78
CA SER A 99 -5.60 -5.20 2.32
C SER A 99 -4.22 -5.75 1.94
N CYS A 100 -3.17 -5.47 2.73
CA CYS A 100 -1.86 -6.05 2.47
C CYS A 100 -1.76 -7.56 2.71
N GLN A 101 -2.65 -8.13 3.53
CA GLN A 101 -2.66 -9.55 3.87
C GLN A 101 -3.68 -10.34 3.05
N VAL A 102 -4.75 -9.69 2.58
CA VAL A 102 -5.80 -10.31 1.76
C VAL A 102 -5.25 -10.74 0.38
N PRO A 103 -5.30 -12.05 0.04
CA PRO A 103 -4.91 -12.53 -1.27
C PRO A 103 -6.04 -12.37 -2.30
N VAL A 104 -5.71 -11.89 -3.50
CA VAL A 104 -6.68 -11.72 -4.59
C VAL A 104 -6.74 -13.01 -5.42
N LYS A 105 -7.68 -13.91 -5.09
CA LYS A 105 -7.83 -15.23 -5.76
C LYS A 105 -9.19 -15.46 -6.40
N THR A 106 -10.19 -14.71 -5.97
CA THR A 106 -11.56 -14.74 -6.50
C THR A 106 -12.06 -13.31 -6.61
N ASP A 107 -13.13 -13.12 -7.39
CA ASP A 107 -13.86 -11.86 -7.42
C ASP A 107 -14.26 -11.45 -6.00
N MET A 108 -14.21 -10.14 -5.75
CA MET A 108 -14.43 -9.59 -4.43
C MET A 108 -15.08 -8.22 -4.50
N ASP A 109 -15.90 -7.95 -3.49
CA ASP A 109 -16.53 -6.66 -3.28
C ASP A 109 -15.97 -6.09 -1.98
N ILE A 110 -15.45 -4.87 -2.07
CA ILE A 110 -14.77 -4.20 -0.96
C ILE A 110 -15.30 -2.79 -0.77
N GLU A 111 -15.22 -2.32 0.48
CA GLU A 111 -15.40 -0.94 0.86
C GLU A 111 -14.07 -0.37 1.37
N VAL A 112 -13.72 0.80 0.84
CA VAL A 112 -12.56 1.60 1.26
C VAL A 112 -13.04 3.01 1.61
N PRO A 113 -12.34 3.73 2.51
CA PRO A 113 -12.69 5.11 2.82
C PRO A 113 -12.75 5.98 1.55
N PRO A 114 -13.76 6.86 1.39
CA PRO A 114 -13.91 7.69 0.18
C PRO A 114 -12.68 8.56 -0.10
N GLU A 115 -11.99 8.98 0.96
CA GLU A 115 -10.78 9.80 0.93
C GLU A 115 -9.67 9.17 0.07
N VAL A 116 -9.66 7.83 -0.04
CA VAL A 116 -8.68 7.08 -0.82
C VAL A 116 -8.79 7.32 -2.33
N PHE A 117 -9.97 7.74 -2.80
CA PHE A 117 -10.19 8.09 -4.21
C PHE A 117 -9.75 9.50 -4.55
N GLU A 118 -9.58 10.36 -3.53
CA GLU A 118 -9.21 11.77 -3.70
C GLU A 118 -7.70 11.98 -3.59
N THR A 119 -6.95 10.95 -3.18
CA THR A 119 -5.50 11.02 -3.03
C THR A 119 -4.81 11.21 -4.38
N LYS A 120 -4.25 12.40 -4.60
CA LYS A 120 -3.41 12.71 -5.75
C LYS A 120 -1.93 12.61 -5.39
N LYS A 121 -1.11 12.42 -6.42
CA LYS A 121 0.35 12.50 -6.33
C LYS A 121 0.82 13.80 -6.95
N TRP A 122 1.63 14.55 -6.21
CA TRP A 122 2.21 15.81 -6.67
C TRP A 122 3.73 15.74 -6.66
N VAL A 123 4.34 16.45 -7.60
CA VAL A 123 5.76 16.79 -7.56
C VAL A 123 5.85 18.23 -7.08
N CYS A 124 6.25 18.41 -5.83
CA CYS A 124 6.34 19.72 -5.19
C CYS A 124 7.75 20.27 -5.28
N LYS A 125 7.89 21.60 -5.27
CA LYS A 125 9.18 22.27 -5.14
C LYS A 125 9.45 22.61 -3.69
N VAL A 126 10.66 22.36 -3.20
CA VAL A 126 11.05 22.76 -1.84
C VAL A 126 11.22 24.28 -1.81
N ARG A 127 10.42 24.96 -0.98
CA ARG A 127 10.51 26.40 -0.74
C ARG A 127 11.50 26.72 0.38
N SER A 128 11.44 25.97 1.47
CA SER A 128 12.40 26.03 2.59
C SER A 128 12.45 24.70 3.34
N ASN A 129 13.53 24.50 4.11
CA ASN A 129 13.78 23.29 4.91
C ASN A 129 14.64 23.61 6.14
N ASP A 130 14.24 24.64 6.88
CA ASP A 130 15.03 25.26 7.96
C ASP A 130 14.91 24.47 9.27
N ASN A 131 15.92 24.53 10.13
CA ASN A 131 15.83 23.92 11.46
C ASN A 131 14.96 24.77 12.39
N VAL A 132 14.02 24.11 13.07
CA VAL A 132 13.22 24.68 14.18
C VAL A 132 13.61 24.10 15.54
N ALA A 133 14.42 23.04 15.53
CA ALA A 133 15.11 22.47 16.68
C ALA A 133 16.35 21.68 16.19
N THR A 134 17.15 21.18 17.13
CA THR A 134 18.38 20.41 16.84
C THR A 134 18.18 19.30 15.81
N PHE A 135 17.09 18.53 15.93
CA PHE A 135 16.79 17.39 15.05
C PHE A 135 15.48 17.52 14.26
N ILE A 136 14.88 18.71 14.22
CA ILE A 136 13.59 18.95 13.55
C ILE A 136 13.75 20.07 12.52
N LYS A 137 13.36 19.77 11.28
CA LYS A 137 13.29 20.74 10.18
C LYS A 137 11.84 21.01 9.80
N GLU A 138 11.55 22.26 9.46
CA GLU A 138 10.28 22.70 8.87
C GLU A 138 10.40 22.62 7.34
N LEU A 139 9.79 21.60 6.74
CA LEU A 139 9.75 21.43 5.30
C LEU A 139 8.55 22.18 4.71
N VAL A 140 8.80 23.28 4.00
CA VAL A 140 7.77 24.04 3.29
C VAL A 140 7.82 23.68 1.81
N LEU A 141 6.71 23.16 1.29
CA LEU A 141 6.59 22.74 -0.10
C LEU A 141 5.66 23.68 -0.88
N GLU A 142 6.08 24.02 -2.10
CA GLU A 142 5.27 24.72 -3.08
C GLU A 142 4.58 23.68 -3.98
N LEU A 143 3.25 23.71 -3.97
CA LEU A 143 2.41 22.85 -4.81
C LEU A 143 2.46 23.32 -6.28
N PRO A 144 2.25 22.42 -7.25
CA PRO A 144 2.06 22.80 -8.65
C PRO A 144 0.95 23.85 -8.82
N GLU A 145 1.07 24.70 -9.84
CA GLU A 145 0.07 25.75 -10.11
C GLU A 145 -1.34 25.16 -10.29
N GLY A 146 -2.31 25.72 -9.56
CA GLY A 146 -3.72 25.33 -9.65
C GLY A 146 -4.12 24.11 -8.83
N GLU A 147 -3.20 23.49 -8.08
CA GLU A 147 -3.49 22.38 -7.18
C GLU A 147 -3.72 22.88 -5.74
N ASP A 148 -4.72 22.31 -5.08
CA ASP A 148 -5.01 22.50 -3.66
C ASP A 148 -5.19 21.12 -3.02
N VAL A 149 -4.63 20.94 -1.82
CA VAL A 149 -4.60 19.63 -1.15
C VAL A 149 -5.91 19.36 -0.39
N ALA A 150 -6.80 20.35 -0.23
CA ALA A 150 -8.13 20.25 0.40
C ALA A 150 -8.16 19.37 1.66
N PHE A 151 -7.08 19.41 2.47
CA PHE A 151 -6.91 18.50 3.59
C PHE A 151 -7.74 18.94 4.80
N LYS A 152 -8.06 17.97 5.67
CA LYS A 152 -8.62 18.22 6.99
C LYS A 152 -7.50 18.24 8.02
N ALA A 153 -7.61 19.11 9.03
CA ALA A 153 -6.66 19.16 10.13
C ALA A 153 -6.55 17.78 10.81
N GLY A 154 -5.31 17.32 11.04
CA GLY A 154 -5.00 15.97 11.52
C GLY A 154 -4.69 14.96 10.42
N GLY A 155 -4.89 15.32 9.14
CA GLY A 155 -4.41 14.54 8.00
C GLY A 155 -2.89 14.53 7.87
N PHE A 156 -2.38 13.63 7.04
CA PHE A 156 -0.96 13.48 6.73
C PHE A 156 -0.75 13.23 5.24
N ILE A 157 0.48 13.46 4.78
CA ILE A 157 0.92 13.10 3.43
C ILE A 157 1.98 11.99 3.50
N GLN A 158 2.17 11.27 2.41
CA GLN A 158 3.26 10.31 2.25
C GLN A 158 4.30 10.89 1.29
N ILE A 159 5.55 10.96 1.74
CA ILE A 159 6.68 11.41 0.91
C ILE A 159 7.39 10.17 0.36
N GLU A 160 7.55 10.13 -0.96
CA GLU A 160 8.38 9.11 -1.62
C GLU A 160 9.77 9.69 -1.92
N ALA A 161 10.81 8.93 -1.55
CA ALA A 161 12.18 9.27 -1.89
C ALA A 161 12.72 8.29 -2.96
N PRO A 162 13.19 8.77 -4.13
CA PRO A 162 13.83 7.91 -5.12
C PRO A 162 15.16 7.35 -4.58
N PRO A 163 15.75 6.31 -5.18
CA PRO A 163 17.06 5.81 -4.78
C PRO A 163 18.12 6.93 -4.80
N HIS A 164 18.75 7.18 -3.66
CA HIS A 164 19.74 8.25 -3.49
C HIS A 164 20.81 7.86 -2.48
N HIS A 165 21.93 8.57 -2.49
CA HIS A 165 22.96 8.52 -1.46
C HIS A 165 23.12 9.92 -0.87
N LEU A 166 23.11 10.03 0.46
CA LEU A 166 23.15 11.29 1.17
C LEU A 166 23.96 11.09 2.45
N LYS A 167 24.78 12.08 2.81
CA LYS A 167 25.55 12.07 4.06
C LYS A 167 25.01 13.13 5.00
N TYR A 168 25.03 12.86 6.30
CA TYR A 168 24.57 13.82 7.31
C TYR A 168 25.47 15.07 7.34
N SER A 169 26.74 14.93 6.96
CA SER A 169 27.68 16.04 6.77
C SER A 169 27.29 17.01 5.64
N GLU A 170 26.37 16.61 4.76
CA GLU A 170 25.86 17.46 3.68
C GLU A 170 24.61 18.23 4.10
N PHE A 171 24.12 18.04 5.33
CA PHE A 171 22.93 18.74 5.81
C PHE A 171 23.31 20.19 6.16
N ASP A 172 22.46 21.13 5.73
CA ASP A 172 22.56 22.50 6.17
C ASP A 172 21.96 22.63 7.57
N ILE A 173 22.83 22.73 8.58
CA ILE A 173 22.49 22.84 10.00
C ILE A 173 23.01 24.19 10.52
N PRO A 174 22.13 25.10 11.00
CA PRO A 174 22.54 26.36 11.61
C PRO A 174 23.40 26.15 12.85
N GLU A 175 24.29 27.11 13.14
CA GLU A 175 25.27 27.02 14.24
C GLU A 175 24.61 26.79 15.61
N GLU A 176 23.44 27.41 15.84
CA GLU A 176 22.63 27.23 17.06
C GLU A 176 22.26 25.76 17.34
N TYR A 177 22.20 24.93 16.30
CA TYR A 177 21.76 23.54 16.38
C TYR A 177 22.89 22.52 16.17
N LYS A 178 24.14 22.95 15.94
CA LYS A 178 25.25 22.04 15.61
C LYS A 178 25.86 21.32 16.80
N GLU A 179 25.69 21.83 18.02
CA GLU A 179 26.41 21.32 19.20
C GLU A 179 26.26 19.80 19.39
N ASP A 180 25.08 19.25 19.14
CA ASP A 180 24.81 17.81 19.26
C ASP A 180 25.14 17.00 17.99
N TRP A 181 25.33 17.66 16.84
CA TRP A 181 25.73 17.02 15.59
C TRP A 181 27.24 16.78 15.49
N ASP A 182 28.03 17.61 16.17
CA ASP A 182 29.49 17.55 16.16
C ASP A 182 30.07 16.61 17.25
N LYS A 183 29.22 15.99 18.08
CA LYS A 183 29.59 15.00 19.11
C LYS A 183 29.73 13.60 18.54
#